data_AF-A0A938IA10-F1
#
_entry.id   AF-A0A938IA10-F1
#
_cell.length_a   1.000
_cell.length_b   1.000
_cell.length_c   1.000
_cell.angle_alpha   90.00
_cell.angle_beta   90.00
_cell.angle_gamma   90.00
#
_symmetry.space_group_name_H-M   'P 1'
#
loop_
_entity.id
_entity.type
_entity.pdbx_description
1 polymer ?
#
loop_
_entity_poly.entity_id
_entity_poly.type
_entity_poly.pdbx_seq_one_letter_code
_entity_poly.pdbx_strand_id
1 'polypeptide(L)'
;MHLKRSLPAALKYQAVRVEEAARRAGLDGYEVEFELLPPDALNAVAAYGGFPVRYPSWRFGMEYERLEKGHRWGLSRIYELVVNNDPAYAYLVSSNSLLEQKLVMAHVFGHADFFKHNLWFAPTDRKMLDTLASDATKVRRAIDRVGQERVETFVDRVLSVETLIDPYLPLREWRAGAAAGAGTAGTSELPTYDVLGFLLERAPLEAFEREVLGCLRREAYYFAPQRMTKIANEGWASYWHSRLLTGGLLEAEEIVDFADCHSSATACAPGRLNPYKLGLECWRSAERRGLDLFALRRAHNDVTLLDTLIDEEFLERELASCGGARLLPEQEGPPDYAAAKAKLLQELSWGGLPQIGLVAVDEAGERELQLVHRHDGRDLQLAQARETLKALAALWGGPVHLLTIENGQGRRLVASADEVRTLETREALQRCA
;
A
#
# COMPACT_ATOMS: atom_id res chain seq x y z
N MET A 1 5.37 24.72 2.15
CA MET A 1 4.51 24.84 0.96
C MET A 1 3.18 25.44 1.43
N HIS A 2 2.84 26.68 1.07
CA HIS A 2 1.53 27.25 1.42
C HIS A 2 0.49 26.71 0.43
N LEU A 3 -0.10 25.56 0.76
CA LEU A 3 -1.17 24.95 -0.02
C LEU A 3 -2.50 25.51 0.46
N LYS A 4 -2.97 26.55 -0.22
CA LYS A 4 -4.40 26.84 -0.38
C LYS A 4 -4.60 27.52 -1.74
N ARG A 5 -5.09 26.77 -2.72
CA ARG A 5 -5.71 27.35 -3.92
C ARG A 5 -7.15 26.85 -3.98
N SER A 6 -8.08 27.75 -3.69
CA SER A 6 -9.51 27.45 -3.73
C SER A 6 -9.91 26.96 -5.12
N LEU A 7 -10.73 25.92 -5.18
CA LEU A 7 -11.32 25.45 -6.42
C LEU A 7 -12.03 26.58 -7.18
N PRO A 8 -11.84 26.70 -8.51
CA PRO A 8 -12.68 27.54 -9.36
C PRO A 8 -14.16 27.20 -9.21
N ALA A 9 -15.04 28.18 -9.45
CA ALA A 9 -16.49 28.00 -9.30
C ALA A 9 -17.05 26.82 -10.11
N ALA A 10 -16.54 26.60 -11.34
CA ALA A 10 -16.93 25.47 -12.17
C ALA A 10 -16.58 24.11 -11.54
N LEU A 11 -15.39 23.97 -10.93
CA LEU A 11 -14.99 22.74 -10.27
C LEU A 11 -15.76 22.52 -8.96
N LYS A 12 -16.04 23.58 -8.20
CA LYS A 12 -16.91 23.50 -7.02
C LYS A 12 -18.31 22.99 -7.39
N TYR A 13 -18.88 23.51 -8.47
CA TYR A 13 -20.17 23.06 -8.97
C TYR A 13 -20.15 21.56 -9.34
N GLN A 14 -19.11 21.10 -10.04
CA GLN A 14 -19.01 19.67 -10.37
C GLN A 14 -18.80 18.82 -9.12
N ALA A 15 -17.97 19.24 -8.16
CA ALA A 15 -17.75 18.49 -6.92
C ALA A 15 -19.08 18.25 -6.16
N VAL A 16 -19.92 19.29 -6.03
CA VAL A 16 -21.25 19.17 -5.41
C VAL A 16 -22.16 18.23 -6.21
N ARG A 17 -22.21 18.35 -7.53
CA ARG A 17 -23.03 17.44 -8.38
C ARG A 17 -22.63 15.99 -8.24
N VAL A 18 -21.32 15.71 -8.24
CA VAL A 18 -20.78 14.36 -8.11
C VAL A 18 -21.07 13.82 -6.71
N GLU A 19 -20.87 14.62 -5.67
CA GLU A 19 -21.18 14.26 -4.28
C GLU A 19 -22.66 13.91 -4.09
N GLU A 20 -23.58 14.72 -4.65
CA GLU A 20 -25.01 14.43 -4.61
C GLU A 20 -25.35 13.14 -5.35
N ALA A 21 -24.73 12.88 -6.50
CA ALA A 21 -24.91 11.64 -7.24
C ALA A 21 -24.39 10.43 -6.46
N ALA A 22 -23.22 10.56 -5.82
CA ALA A 22 -22.64 9.55 -4.95
C ALA A 22 -23.58 9.21 -3.77
N ARG A 23 -24.10 10.24 -3.07
CA ARG A 23 -25.08 10.06 -1.99
C ARG A 23 -26.37 9.40 -2.46
N ARG A 24 -26.92 9.80 -3.62
CA ARG A 24 -28.12 9.17 -4.20
C ARG A 24 -27.88 7.70 -4.57
N ALA A 25 -26.65 7.35 -4.93
CA ALA A 25 -26.24 5.97 -5.21
C ALA A 25 -25.99 5.14 -3.94
N GLY A 26 -26.09 5.73 -2.75
CA GLY A 26 -25.88 5.06 -1.46
C GLY A 26 -24.44 5.08 -0.95
N LEU A 27 -23.55 5.85 -1.57
CA LEU A 27 -22.18 6.05 -1.06
C LEU A 27 -22.20 7.00 0.14
N ASP A 28 -21.47 6.62 1.18
CA ASP A 28 -21.30 7.40 2.41
C ASP A 28 -19.81 7.46 2.76
N GLY A 29 -19.12 8.47 2.27
CA GLY A 29 -17.70 8.70 2.54
C GLY A 29 -17.43 9.70 3.66
N TYR A 30 -16.16 9.93 3.95
CA TYR A 30 -15.73 11.14 4.66
C TYR A 30 -16.00 12.38 3.82
N GLU A 31 -16.06 13.55 4.47
CA GLU A 31 -16.05 14.82 3.75
C GLU A 31 -14.77 14.94 2.91
N VAL A 32 -14.90 15.34 1.65
CA VAL A 32 -13.77 15.40 0.70
C VAL A 32 -13.39 16.85 0.44
N GLU A 33 -12.17 17.21 0.79
CA GLU A 33 -11.56 18.50 0.52
C GLU A 33 -10.68 18.42 -0.72
N PHE A 34 -11.14 19.03 -1.80
CA PHE A 34 -10.41 19.06 -3.07
C PHE A 34 -9.49 20.29 -3.17
N GLU A 35 -8.23 20.03 -3.51
CA GLU A 35 -7.23 21.07 -3.79
C GLU A 35 -6.75 21.00 -5.24
N LEU A 36 -6.71 22.13 -5.94
CA LEU A 36 -6.21 22.21 -7.32
C LEU A 36 -4.71 22.56 -7.34
N LEU A 37 -3.89 21.64 -7.84
CA LEU A 37 -2.44 21.77 -7.89
C LEU A 37 -1.91 21.78 -9.33
N PRO A 38 -0.84 22.53 -9.63
CA PRO A 38 -0.09 22.32 -10.86
C PRO A 38 0.62 20.96 -10.86
N PRO A 39 0.94 20.37 -12.03
CA PRO A 39 1.58 19.05 -12.13
C PRO A 39 2.82 18.88 -11.25
N ASP A 40 3.73 19.85 -11.23
CA ASP A 40 4.96 19.79 -10.42
C ASP A 40 4.65 19.73 -8.92
N ALA A 41 3.64 20.48 -8.47
CA ALA A 41 3.23 20.44 -7.07
C ALA A 41 2.56 19.11 -6.71
N LEU A 42 1.79 18.52 -7.63
CA LEU A 42 1.24 17.17 -7.42
C LEU A 42 2.35 16.13 -7.32
N ASN A 43 3.36 16.17 -8.19
CA ASN A 43 4.51 15.27 -8.11
C ASN A 43 5.25 15.42 -6.78
N ALA A 44 5.37 16.64 -6.25
CA ALA A 44 5.96 16.89 -4.94
C ALA A 44 5.12 16.27 -3.81
N VAL A 45 3.80 16.45 -3.82
CA VAL A 45 2.90 15.86 -2.81
C VAL A 45 2.86 14.33 -2.93
N ALA A 46 2.87 13.79 -4.15
CA ALA A 46 2.91 12.36 -4.43
C ALA A 46 4.21 11.71 -3.98
N ALA A 47 5.36 12.37 -4.17
CA ALA A 47 6.64 11.92 -3.62
C ALA A 47 6.60 11.83 -2.09
N TYR A 48 5.80 12.68 -1.44
CA TYR A 48 5.55 12.67 0.00
C TYR A 48 4.37 11.74 0.38
N GLY A 49 3.93 10.86 -0.52
CA GLY A 49 2.86 9.89 -0.24
C GLY A 49 1.47 10.49 -0.04
N GLY A 50 1.21 11.69 -0.59
CA GLY A 50 -0.06 12.41 -0.41
C GLY A 50 -0.02 13.50 0.65
N PHE A 51 1.07 13.64 1.40
CA PHE A 51 1.12 14.55 2.54
C PHE A 51 1.91 15.83 2.24
N PRO A 52 1.42 17.01 2.66
CA PRO A 52 2.10 18.28 2.42
C PRO A 52 3.37 18.47 3.27
N VAL A 53 3.48 17.75 4.39
CA VAL A 53 4.61 17.83 5.32
C VAL A 53 4.97 16.43 5.79
N ARG A 54 6.23 16.06 5.58
CA ARG A 54 6.85 14.83 6.09
C ARG A 54 8.21 15.13 6.68
N TYR A 55 8.83 14.13 7.31
CA TYR A 55 10.20 14.26 7.81
C TYR A 55 11.16 14.56 6.65
N PRO A 56 12.26 15.30 6.88
CA PRO A 56 13.25 15.51 5.84
C PRO A 56 13.95 14.19 5.51
N SER A 57 14.00 13.83 4.22
CA SER A 57 14.83 12.74 3.73
C SER A 57 15.09 12.89 2.22
N TRP A 58 16.28 12.45 1.77
CA TRP A 58 16.66 12.50 0.36
C TRP A 58 15.81 11.56 -0.52
N ARG A 59 15.22 10.49 0.05
CA ARG A 59 14.30 9.56 -0.65
C ARG A 59 13.17 10.29 -1.36
N PHE A 60 12.60 11.31 -0.73
CA PHE A 60 11.50 12.08 -1.32
C PHE A 60 11.96 12.92 -2.53
N GLY A 61 13.21 13.41 -2.51
CA GLY A 61 13.81 14.09 -3.66
C GLY A 61 14.04 13.15 -4.84
N MET A 62 14.53 11.93 -4.58
CA MET A 62 14.65 10.91 -5.62
C MET A 62 13.29 10.52 -6.22
N GLU A 63 12.28 10.33 -5.37
CA GLU A 63 10.95 9.94 -5.84
C GLU A 63 10.32 11.06 -6.66
N TYR A 64 10.49 12.31 -6.25
CA TYR A 64 10.08 13.48 -7.04
C TYR A 64 10.73 13.48 -8.44
N GLU A 65 12.05 13.31 -8.51
CA GLU A 65 12.79 13.24 -9.78
C GLU A 65 12.31 12.10 -10.68
N ARG A 66 11.97 10.95 -10.09
CA ARG A 66 11.40 9.80 -10.80
C ARG A 66 10.02 10.14 -11.37
N LEU A 67 9.14 10.72 -10.56
CA LEU A 67 7.77 11.07 -10.95
C LEU A 67 7.75 12.20 -12.01
N GLU A 68 8.58 13.24 -11.83
CA GLU A 68 8.72 14.35 -12.79
C GLU A 68 9.18 13.84 -14.15
N LYS A 69 10.22 13.00 -14.20
CA LYS A 69 10.70 12.40 -15.45
C LYS A 69 9.63 11.51 -16.07
N GLY A 70 8.97 10.67 -15.27
CA GLY A 70 7.88 9.81 -15.73
C GLY A 70 6.76 10.62 -16.40
N HIS A 71 6.36 11.73 -15.79
CA HIS A 71 5.37 12.65 -16.35
C HIS A 71 5.86 13.35 -17.61
N ARG A 72 7.08 13.91 -17.58
CA ARG A 72 7.67 14.66 -18.71
C ARG A 72 7.81 13.82 -19.97
N TRP A 73 8.11 12.53 -19.83
CA TRP A 73 8.23 11.59 -20.94
C TRP A 73 6.92 10.84 -21.26
N GLY A 74 5.81 11.18 -20.59
CA GLY A 74 4.51 10.52 -20.81
C GLY A 74 4.46 9.05 -20.39
N LEU A 75 5.39 8.61 -19.54
CA LEU A 75 5.49 7.23 -19.05
C LEU A 75 4.53 6.96 -17.88
N SER A 76 4.17 7.99 -17.13
CA SER A 76 3.26 7.89 -15.98
C SER A 76 2.51 9.19 -15.78
N ARG A 77 1.20 9.10 -15.53
CA ARG A 77 0.35 10.24 -15.18
C ARG A 77 -0.40 9.93 -13.89
N ILE A 78 -0.29 10.82 -12.92
CA ILE A 78 -1.06 10.75 -11.67
C ILE A 78 -2.35 11.51 -11.94
N TYR A 79 -3.44 10.77 -12.12
CA TYR A 79 -4.76 11.37 -12.30
C TYR A 79 -5.31 11.88 -10.97
N GLU A 80 -5.07 11.13 -9.90
CA GLU A 80 -5.61 11.41 -8.59
C GLU A 80 -4.64 11.02 -7.47
N LEU A 81 -4.84 11.67 -6.33
CA LEU A 81 -4.16 11.36 -5.10
C LEU A 81 -5.12 11.71 -3.96
N VAL A 82 -5.52 10.70 -3.19
CA VAL A 82 -6.44 10.85 -2.06
C VAL A 82 -5.79 10.32 -0.78
N VAL A 83 -5.96 11.08 0.30
CA VAL A 83 -5.46 10.74 1.63
C VAL A 83 -6.63 10.33 2.51
N ASN A 84 -6.51 9.15 3.11
CA ASN A 84 -7.44 8.65 4.12
C ASN A 84 -7.31 9.43 5.43
N ASN A 85 -8.07 10.51 5.54
CA ASN A 85 -8.13 11.38 6.72
C ASN A 85 -9.59 11.82 6.93
N ASP A 86 -9.91 12.45 8.06
CA ASP A 86 -11.23 13.06 8.31
C ASP A 86 -11.08 14.56 8.61
N PRO A 87 -11.34 15.46 7.63
CA PRO A 87 -11.81 15.18 6.27
C PRO A 87 -10.75 14.52 5.38
N ALA A 88 -11.19 13.84 4.32
CA ALA A 88 -10.33 13.24 3.31
C ALA A 88 -9.81 14.33 2.37
N TYR A 89 -8.51 14.34 2.10
CA TYR A 89 -7.90 15.32 1.20
C TYR A 89 -7.65 14.70 -0.16
N ALA A 90 -8.05 15.39 -1.22
CA ALA A 90 -7.87 14.95 -2.60
C ALA A 90 -7.27 16.05 -3.47
N TYR A 91 -6.32 15.66 -4.33
CA TYR A 91 -5.61 16.60 -5.18
C TYR A 91 -6.02 16.46 -6.64
N LEU A 92 -6.48 17.57 -7.21
CA LEU A 92 -6.81 17.71 -8.63
C LEU A 92 -5.64 18.36 -9.37
N VAL A 93 -5.45 18.00 -10.64
CA VAL A 93 -4.35 18.52 -11.45
C VAL A 93 -4.84 19.60 -12.39
N SER A 94 -4.23 20.79 -12.39
CA SER A 94 -4.70 21.94 -13.19
C SER A 94 -4.61 21.74 -14.71
N SER A 95 -3.80 20.78 -15.18
CA SER A 95 -3.69 20.44 -16.60
C SER A 95 -4.80 19.49 -17.09
N ASN A 96 -5.62 18.96 -16.18
CA ASN A 96 -6.69 18.03 -16.56
C ASN A 96 -7.86 18.77 -17.22
N SER A 97 -8.49 18.13 -18.20
CA SER A 97 -9.74 18.60 -18.81
C SER A 97 -10.88 18.57 -17.78
N LEU A 98 -11.97 19.30 -18.03
CA LEU A 98 -13.12 19.30 -17.11
C LEU A 98 -13.68 17.89 -16.87
N LEU A 99 -13.70 17.06 -17.92
CA LEU A 99 -14.14 15.68 -17.83
C LEU A 99 -13.19 14.83 -16.97
N GLU A 100 -11.88 14.97 -17.17
CA GLU A 100 -10.90 14.27 -16.34
C GLU A 100 -11.06 14.67 -14.86
N GLN A 101 -11.36 15.94 -14.57
CA GLN A 101 -11.68 16.38 -13.21
C GLN A 101 -12.94 15.71 -12.67
N LYS A 102 -14.02 15.63 -13.46
CA LYS A 102 -15.25 14.92 -13.06
C LYS A 102 -14.97 13.45 -12.74
N LEU A 103 -14.14 12.81 -13.56
CA LEU A 103 -13.75 11.42 -13.38
C LEU A 103 -12.98 11.21 -12.07
N VAL A 104 -11.98 12.05 -11.83
CA VAL A 104 -11.19 12.02 -10.58
C VAL A 104 -12.08 12.29 -9.37
N MET A 105 -12.96 13.30 -9.41
CA MET A 105 -13.89 13.58 -8.31
C MET A 105 -14.77 12.37 -8.00
N ALA A 106 -15.36 11.73 -9.03
CA ALA A 106 -16.21 10.57 -8.84
C ALA A 106 -15.44 9.35 -8.31
N HIS A 107 -14.18 9.18 -8.73
CA HIS A 107 -13.30 8.11 -8.24
C HIS A 107 -12.92 8.32 -6.76
N VAL A 108 -12.54 9.54 -6.40
CA VAL A 108 -12.23 9.95 -5.02
C VAL A 108 -13.40 9.70 -4.07
N PHE A 109 -14.66 9.98 -4.48
CA PHE A 109 -15.81 9.65 -3.64
C PHE A 109 -15.99 8.15 -3.41
N GLY A 110 -15.66 7.32 -4.41
CA GLY A 110 -15.58 5.87 -4.24
C GLY A 110 -14.53 5.47 -3.20
N HIS A 111 -13.33 6.06 -3.25
CA HIS A 111 -12.30 5.84 -2.25
C HIS A 111 -12.71 6.30 -0.85
N ALA A 112 -13.28 7.50 -0.72
CA ALA A 112 -13.71 8.05 0.57
C ALA A 112 -14.75 7.15 1.25
N ASP A 113 -15.69 6.60 0.47
CA ASP A 113 -16.66 5.60 0.91
C ASP A 113 -15.97 4.27 1.31
N PHE A 114 -15.02 3.78 0.52
CA PHE A 114 -14.26 2.57 0.86
C PHE A 114 -13.48 2.73 2.18
N PHE A 115 -12.76 3.84 2.35
CA PHE A 115 -11.94 4.11 3.54
C PHE A 115 -12.76 4.22 4.83
N LYS A 116 -14.00 4.69 4.73
CA LYS A 116 -14.90 4.86 5.89
C LYS A 116 -15.48 3.53 6.36
N HIS A 117 -15.71 2.59 5.44
CA HIS A 117 -16.50 1.41 5.73
C HIS A 117 -15.78 0.08 5.61
N ASN A 118 -14.60 0.02 4.98
CA ASN A 118 -13.82 -1.20 4.92
C ASN A 118 -13.13 -1.46 6.27
N LEU A 119 -13.24 -2.71 6.73
CA LEU A 119 -12.71 -3.17 8.01
C LEU A 119 -11.21 -2.89 8.19
N TRP A 120 -10.41 -2.97 7.13
CA TRP A 120 -8.95 -2.79 7.21
C TRP A 120 -8.53 -1.36 7.49
N PHE A 121 -9.39 -0.40 7.14
CA PHE A 121 -9.16 1.00 7.45
C PHE A 121 -9.63 1.37 8.85
N ALA A 122 -10.52 0.61 9.50
CA ALA A 122 -11.02 0.90 10.84
C ALA A 122 -9.93 1.31 11.88
N PRO A 123 -8.75 0.63 11.97
CA PRO A 123 -7.70 1.01 12.92
C PRO A 123 -6.86 2.24 12.53
N THR A 124 -6.96 2.76 11.31
CA THR A 124 -6.07 3.83 10.81
C THR A 124 -6.30 5.16 11.51
N ASP A 125 -5.22 5.91 11.73
CA ASP A 125 -5.27 7.29 12.22
C ASP A 125 -5.98 8.20 11.21
N ARG A 126 -7.05 8.88 11.66
CA ARG A 126 -7.86 9.80 10.84
C ARG A 126 -7.38 11.25 10.90
N LYS A 127 -6.28 11.51 11.62
CA LYS A 127 -5.59 12.79 11.73
C LYS A 127 -4.13 12.65 11.32
N MET A 128 -3.87 11.77 10.35
CA MET A 128 -2.51 11.44 9.93
C MET A 128 -1.73 12.66 9.44
N LEU A 129 -2.41 13.69 8.92
CA LEU A 129 -1.79 14.97 8.57
C LEU A 129 -1.14 15.65 9.78
N ASP A 130 -1.86 15.74 10.90
CA ASP A 130 -1.34 16.33 12.14
C ASP A 130 -0.25 15.46 12.75
N THR A 131 -0.44 14.14 12.72
CA THR A 131 0.54 13.16 13.20
C THR A 131 1.86 13.27 12.44
N LEU A 132 1.80 13.34 11.11
CA LEU A 132 3.00 13.49 10.27
C LEU A 132 3.68 14.84 10.42
N ALA A 133 2.93 15.92 10.60
CA ALA A 133 3.52 17.23 10.89
C ALA A 133 4.23 17.24 12.26
N SER A 134 3.63 16.60 13.27
CA SER A 134 4.24 16.38 14.59
C SER A 134 5.50 15.54 14.48
N ASP A 135 5.46 14.44 13.72
CA ASP A 135 6.59 13.54 13.52
C ASP A 135 7.73 14.22 12.74
N ALA A 136 7.42 15.01 11.72
CA ALA A 136 8.41 15.84 11.03
C ALA A 136 9.11 16.83 11.98
N THR A 137 8.37 17.40 12.95
CA THR A 137 8.95 18.28 13.98
C THR A 137 9.88 17.52 14.93
N LYS A 138 9.52 16.29 15.33
CA LYS A 138 10.39 15.43 16.15
C LYS A 138 11.68 15.09 15.42
N VAL A 139 11.61 14.68 14.15
CA VAL A 139 12.81 14.36 13.35
C VAL A 139 13.70 15.60 13.18
N ARG A 140 13.13 16.79 12.94
CA ARG A 140 13.91 18.05 12.87
C ARG A 140 14.62 18.35 14.19
N ARG A 141 13.94 18.18 15.33
CA ARG A 141 14.57 18.35 16.65
C ARG A 141 15.68 17.33 16.90
N ALA A 142 15.53 16.10 16.42
CA ALA A 142 16.61 15.13 16.46
C ALA A 142 17.82 15.62 15.63
N ILE A 143 17.58 16.12 14.41
CA ILE A 143 18.62 16.69 13.55
C ILE A 143 19.35 17.84 14.25
N ASP A 144 18.64 18.76 14.89
CA ASP A 144 19.24 19.89 15.62
C ASP A 144 20.13 19.44 16.79
N ARG A 145 19.82 18.28 17.41
CA ARG A 145 20.53 17.75 18.59
C ARG A 145 21.73 16.89 18.25
N VAL A 146 21.58 16.00 17.27
CA VAL A 146 22.59 14.97 16.96
C VAL A 146 23.24 15.13 15.60
N GLY A 147 22.78 16.07 14.77
CA GLY A 147 23.29 16.33 13.43
C GLY A 147 22.53 15.58 12.34
N GLN A 148 22.49 16.18 11.14
CA GLN A 148 21.71 15.67 10.01
C GLN A 148 22.19 14.29 9.52
N GLU A 149 23.50 14.10 9.34
CA GLU A 149 24.05 12.86 8.80
C GLU A 149 23.70 11.64 9.66
N ARG A 150 23.73 11.79 11.00
CA ARG A 150 23.38 10.71 11.93
C ARG A 150 21.92 10.32 11.82
N VAL A 151 21.01 11.31 11.74
CA VAL A 151 19.57 11.05 11.60
C VAL A 151 19.27 10.45 10.23
N GLU A 152 19.82 10.98 9.14
CA GLU A 152 19.59 10.45 7.80
C GLU A 152 20.08 9.00 7.67
N THR A 153 21.30 8.70 8.16
CA THR A 153 21.84 7.34 8.17
C THR A 153 20.93 6.38 8.94
N PHE A 154 20.36 6.82 10.07
CA PHE A 154 19.42 6.03 10.84
C PHE A 154 18.08 5.85 10.11
N VAL A 155 17.53 6.91 9.53
CA VAL A 155 16.30 6.86 8.71
C VAL A 155 16.48 5.87 7.56
N ASP A 156 17.57 5.92 6.81
CA ASP A 156 17.85 5.01 5.69
C ASP A 156 17.89 3.53 6.12
N ARG A 157 18.46 3.25 7.30
CA ARG A 157 18.43 1.90 7.88
C ARG A 157 17.01 1.45 8.20
N VAL A 158 16.20 2.31 8.83
CA VAL A 158 14.81 1.97 9.17
C VAL A 158 13.96 1.80 7.92
N LEU A 159 14.13 2.64 6.90
CA LEU A 159 13.40 2.51 5.63
C LEU A 159 13.75 1.21 4.89
N SER A 160 14.97 0.70 5.06
CA SER A 160 15.37 -0.59 4.50
C SER A 160 14.68 -1.79 5.15
N VAL A 161 14.12 -1.62 6.35
CA VAL A 161 13.37 -2.64 7.11
C VAL A 161 11.89 -2.27 7.31
N GLU A 162 11.38 -1.22 6.65
CA GLU A 162 10.03 -0.66 6.88
C GLU A 162 8.89 -1.67 6.65
N THR A 163 9.17 -2.71 5.86
CA THR A 163 8.22 -3.77 5.50
C THR A 163 8.15 -4.90 6.52
N LEU A 164 9.06 -4.94 7.50
CA LEU A 164 9.09 -5.97 8.56
C LEU A 164 8.10 -5.67 9.69
N ILE A 165 6.83 -5.57 9.30
CA ILE A 165 5.67 -5.34 10.17
C ILE A 165 4.63 -6.45 9.99
N ASP A 166 3.78 -6.66 10.99
CA ASP A 166 2.60 -7.54 10.88
C ASP A 166 1.41 -6.71 10.35
N PRO A 167 1.05 -6.76 9.05
CA PRO A 167 -0.05 -5.97 8.50
C PRO A 167 -1.42 -6.31 9.12
N TYR A 168 -1.55 -7.43 9.84
CA TYR A 168 -2.78 -7.83 10.53
C TYR A 168 -2.83 -7.32 11.98
N LEU A 169 -1.70 -6.91 12.57
CA LEU A 169 -1.61 -6.49 13.96
C LEU A 169 -2.59 -5.36 14.30
N PRO A 170 -2.65 -4.24 13.55
CA PRO A 170 -3.56 -3.14 13.89
C PRO A 170 -5.03 -3.58 13.95
N LEU A 171 -5.44 -4.45 13.02
CA LEU A 171 -6.81 -4.95 12.97
C LEU A 171 -7.11 -5.92 14.12
N ARG A 172 -6.14 -6.76 14.50
CA ARG A 172 -6.25 -7.69 15.64
C ARG A 172 -6.42 -6.93 16.95
N GLU A 173 -5.59 -5.90 17.18
CA GLU A 173 -5.66 -5.04 18.36
C GLU A 173 -6.97 -4.24 18.41
N TRP A 174 -7.38 -3.65 17.30
CA TRP A 174 -8.64 -2.89 17.22
C TRP A 174 -9.86 -3.77 17.56
N ARG A 175 -9.88 -5.02 17.05
CA ARG A 175 -10.93 -6.00 17.41
C ARG A 175 -10.90 -6.41 18.88
N ALA A 176 -9.73 -6.39 19.51
CA ALA A 176 -9.57 -6.63 20.94
C ALA A 176 -9.93 -5.41 21.82
N GLY A 177 -10.35 -4.29 21.21
CA GLY A 177 -10.78 -3.08 21.91
C GLY A 177 -9.71 -1.99 22.03
N ALA A 178 -8.58 -2.11 21.33
CA ALA A 178 -7.58 -1.03 21.27
C ALA A 178 -8.12 0.20 20.53
N ALA A 179 -7.67 1.39 20.95
CA ALA A 179 -8.02 2.65 20.30
C ALA A 179 -7.46 2.77 18.88
N ALA A 180 -8.00 3.72 18.09
CA ALA A 180 -7.46 4.09 16.79
C ALA A 180 -5.97 4.49 16.91
N GLY A 181 -5.13 4.04 15.96
CA GLY A 181 -3.67 4.06 16.12
C GLY A 181 -3.09 2.75 16.65
N ALA A 182 -3.78 1.63 16.42
CA ALA A 182 -3.30 0.28 16.70
C ALA A 182 -2.01 -0.03 15.92
N GLY A 183 -1.09 -0.80 16.52
CA GLY A 183 0.28 -0.99 16.03
C GLY A 183 1.28 0.07 16.49
N THR A 184 0.97 0.82 17.56
CA THR A 184 1.88 1.84 18.13
C THR A 184 2.70 1.33 19.32
N ALA A 185 2.20 0.35 20.07
CA ALA A 185 2.95 -0.29 21.15
C ALA A 185 4.05 -1.21 20.59
N GLY A 186 5.16 -1.34 21.31
CA GLY A 186 6.16 -2.37 21.03
C GLY A 186 5.61 -3.77 21.32
N THR A 187 6.28 -4.80 20.80
CA THR A 187 6.00 -6.20 21.15
C THR A 187 7.30 -6.91 21.50
N SER A 188 7.36 -7.52 22.67
CA SER A 188 8.48 -8.40 23.07
C SER A 188 8.15 -9.89 22.94
N GLU A 189 6.90 -10.24 22.64
CA GLU A 189 6.50 -11.64 22.46
C GLU A 189 7.11 -12.23 21.18
N LEU A 190 7.60 -13.47 21.29
CA LEU A 190 8.12 -14.26 20.20
C LEU A 190 7.29 -15.55 20.05
N PRO A 191 7.05 -16.02 18.82
CA PRO A 191 7.46 -15.41 17.54
C PRO A 191 6.62 -14.17 17.18
N THR A 192 7.19 -13.23 16.42
CA THR A 192 6.48 -12.03 15.93
C THR A 192 6.84 -11.71 14.48
N TYR A 193 5.88 -11.17 13.74
CA TYR A 193 6.11 -10.56 12.41
C TYR A 193 6.34 -9.04 12.48
N ASP A 194 6.08 -8.42 13.63
CA ASP A 194 6.30 -7.00 13.85
C ASP A 194 7.71 -6.73 14.39
N VAL A 195 8.69 -6.91 13.51
CA VAL A 195 10.11 -6.75 13.84
C VAL A 195 10.41 -5.30 14.24
N LEU A 196 9.79 -4.31 13.59
CA LEU A 196 9.98 -2.90 13.99
C LEU A 196 9.49 -2.63 15.41
N GLY A 197 8.37 -3.22 15.82
CA GLY A 197 7.87 -3.12 17.20
C GLY A 197 8.79 -3.80 18.20
N PHE A 198 9.37 -4.94 17.83
CA PHE A 198 10.38 -5.63 18.63
C PHE A 198 11.66 -4.79 18.81
N LEU A 199 12.18 -4.20 17.73
CA LEU A 199 13.33 -3.29 17.79
C LEU A 199 13.03 -2.07 18.66
N LEU A 200 11.84 -1.48 18.52
CA LEU A 200 11.42 -0.32 19.29
C LEU A 200 11.40 -0.59 20.80
N GLU A 201 11.20 -1.84 21.22
CA GLU A 201 11.19 -2.23 22.63
C GLU A 201 12.57 -2.72 23.11
N ARG A 202 13.21 -3.62 22.37
CA ARG A 202 14.37 -4.41 22.82
C ARG A 202 15.72 -3.96 22.26
N ALA A 203 15.74 -3.23 21.15
CA ALA A 203 17.01 -2.79 20.56
C ALA A 203 17.68 -1.70 21.42
N PRO A 204 19.02 -1.65 21.45
CA PRO A 204 19.79 -0.69 22.24
C PRO A 204 19.82 0.70 21.56
N LEU A 205 18.64 1.27 21.30
CA LEU A 205 18.46 2.53 20.60
C LEU A 205 18.66 3.73 21.52
N GLU A 206 19.35 4.76 21.02
CA GLU A 206 19.37 6.09 21.61
C GLU A 206 17.96 6.70 21.66
N ALA A 207 17.77 7.73 22.48
CA ALA A 207 16.46 8.37 22.64
C ALA A 207 15.90 8.91 21.32
N PHE A 208 16.74 9.50 20.46
CA PHE A 208 16.31 10.02 19.17
C PHE A 208 16.00 8.89 18.17
N GLU A 209 16.80 7.82 18.17
CA GLU A 209 16.59 6.65 17.30
C GLU A 209 15.25 5.97 17.60
N ARG A 210 14.92 5.81 18.88
CA ARG A 210 13.63 5.27 19.32
C ARG A 210 12.46 6.16 18.89
N GLU A 211 12.61 7.48 18.99
CA GLU A 211 11.58 8.43 18.55
C GLU A 211 11.37 8.34 17.02
N VAL A 212 12.46 8.35 16.24
CA VAL A 212 12.42 8.27 14.77
C VAL A 212 11.85 6.93 14.29
N LEU A 213 12.30 5.81 14.87
CA LEU A 213 11.76 4.47 14.55
C LEU A 213 10.26 4.40 14.83
N GLY A 214 9.80 4.98 15.95
CA GLY A 214 8.38 5.05 16.28
C GLY A 214 7.56 5.84 15.25
N CYS A 215 8.10 6.95 14.73
CA CYS A 215 7.48 7.73 13.65
C CYS A 215 7.35 6.91 12.36
N LEU A 216 8.43 6.26 11.93
CA LEU A 216 8.46 5.49 10.69
C LEU A 216 7.57 4.23 10.77
N ARG A 217 7.54 3.55 11.92
CA ARG A 217 6.65 2.41 12.15
C ARG A 217 5.17 2.80 12.10
N ARG A 218 4.79 3.94 12.71
CA ARG A 218 3.41 4.47 12.61
C ARG A 218 2.99 4.70 11.17
N GLU A 219 3.87 5.30 10.39
CA GLU A 219 3.63 5.53 8.97
C GLU A 219 3.49 4.22 8.18
N ALA A 220 4.38 3.24 8.41
CA ALA A 220 4.32 1.95 7.76
C ALA A 220 2.97 1.25 7.99
N TYR A 221 2.41 1.36 9.21
CA TYR A 221 1.07 0.86 9.53
C TYR A 221 -0.06 1.67 8.89
N TYR A 222 0.08 2.99 8.78
CA TYR A 222 -0.92 3.81 8.10
C TYR A 222 -1.11 3.41 6.63
N PHE A 223 -0.03 3.02 5.95
CA PHE A 223 -0.06 2.59 4.54
C PHE A 223 -0.34 1.10 4.31
N ALA A 224 -0.34 0.28 5.37
CA ALA A 224 -0.55 -1.15 5.23
C ALA A 224 -1.93 -1.52 4.64
N PRO A 225 -3.05 -0.90 5.06
CA PRO A 225 -4.37 -1.20 4.49
C PRO A 225 -4.46 -0.95 2.98
N GLN A 226 -3.90 0.16 2.48
CA GLN A 226 -3.90 0.50 1.04
C GLN A 226 -3.17 -0.56 0.21
N ARG A 227 -2.15 -1.21 0.80
CA ARG A 227 -1.46 -2.34 0.16
C ARG A 227 -2.30 -3.62 0.22
N MET A 228 -2.95 -3.88 1.35
CA MET A 228 -3.76 -5.09 1.56
C MET A 228 -5.06 -5.10 0.75
N THR A 229 -5.58 -3.92 0.39
CA THR A 229 -6.87 -3.76 -0.29
C THR A 229 -6.73 -3.01 -1.61
N LYS A 230 -5.57 -3.05 -2.28
CA LYS A 230 -5.31 -2.25 -3.47
C LYS A 230 -6.32 -2.58 -4.59
N ILE A 231 -6.47 -3.85 -4.94
CA ILE A 231 -7.38 -4.28 -6.00
C ILE A 231 -8.83 -3.99 -5.64
N ALA A 232 -9.23 -4.28 -4.39
CA ALA A 232 -10.58 -4.03 -3.90
C ALA A 232 -10.94 -2.53 -3.94
N ASN A 233 -10.06 -1.68 -3.43
CA ASN A 233 -10.26 -0.24 -3.33
C ASN A 233 -10.23 0.46 -4.70
N GLU A 234 -9.20 0.22 -5.52
CA GLU A 234 -9.14 0.77 -6.89
C GLU A 234 -10.33 0.27 -7.72
N GLY A 235 -10.68 -1.01 -7.59
CA GLY A 235 -11.85 -1.58 -8.24
C GLY A 235 -13.15 -0.92 -7.81
N TRP A 236 -13.33 -0.64 -6.52
CA TRP A 236 -14.56 -0.05 -5.98
C TRP A 236 -14.74 1.38 -6.50
N ALA A 237 -13.68 2.17 -6.47
CA ALA A 237 -13.67 3.51 -7.03
C ALA A 237 -13.85 3.50 -8.56
N SER A 238 -13.24 2.54 -9.26
CA SER A 238 -13.47 2.30 -10.70
C SER A 238 -14.86 1.80 -11.04
N TYR A 239 -15.53 1.09 -10.14
CA TYR A 239 -16.90 0.67 -10.33
C TYR A 239 -17.83 1.88 -10.24
N TRP A 240 -17.69 2.67 -9.16
CA TRP A 240 -18.56 3.80 -8.91
C TRP A 240 -18.32 4.98 -9.83
N HIS A 241 -17.08 5.34 -10.17
CA HIS A 241 -16.87 6.47 -11.09
C HIS A 241 -17.51 6.21 -12.45
N SER A 242 -17.52 4.96 -12.92
CA SER A 242 -18.07 4.54 -14.20
C SER A 242 -19.59 4.64 -14.16
N ARG A 243 -20.20 4.13 -13.08
CA ARG A 243 -21.64 4.19 -12.83
C ARG A 243 -22.17 5.61 -12.64
N LEU A 244 -21.49 6.42 -11.84
CA LEU A 244 -21.91 7.80 -11.56
C LEU A 244 -21.82 8.67 -12.81
N LEU A 245 -20.73 8.54 -13.57
CA LEU A 245 -20.52 9.30 -14.81
C LEU A 245 -21.57 8.92 -15.87
N THR A 246 -21.66 7.62 -16.19
CA THR A 246 -22.62 7.12 -17.19
C THR A 246 -24.08 7.20 -16.73
N GLY A 247 -24.33 7.34 -15.42
CA GLY A 247 -25.63 7.51 -14.79
C GLY A 247 -26.20 8.93 -14.81
N GLY A 248 -25.63 9.84 -15.61
CA GLY A 248 -26.18 11.19 -15.86
C GLY A 248 -25.33 12.37 -15.37
N LEU A 249 -24.05 12.14 -15.02
CA LEU A 249 -23.09 13.24 -14.79
C LEU A 249 -22.33 13.65 -16.06
N LEU A 250 -22.27 12.76 -17.06
CA LEU A 250 -21.72 13.05 -18.38
C LEU A 250 -22.73 13.80 -19.25
N GLU A 251 -22.23 14.81 -19.95
CA GLU A 251 -22.90 15.39 -21.10
C GLU A 251 -22.65 14.50 -22.34
N ALA A 252 -23.54 14.55 -23.33
CA ALA A 252 -23.46 13.68 -24.51
C ALA A 252 -22.14 13.81 -25.29
N GLU A 253 -21.55 15.01 -25.29
CA GLU A 253 -20.25 15.30 -25.92
C GLU A 253 -19.06 14.71 -25.18
N GLU A 254 -19.20 14.40 -23.87
CA GLU A 254 -18.12 13.90 -23.03
C GLU A 254 -17.94 12.37 -23.10
N ILE A 255 -18.84 11.65 -23.76
CA ILE A 255 -18.87 10.18 -23.74
C ILE A 255 -17.59 9.56 -24.34
N VAL A 256 -17.11 10.11 -25.47
CA VAL A 256 -15.93 9.57 -26.16
C VAL A 256 -14.67 9.83 -25.34
N ASP A 257 -14.50 11.06 -24.85
CA ASP A 257 -13.38 11.44 -23.99
C ASP A 257 -13.38 10.63 -22.68
N PHE A 258 -14.56 10.30 -22.15
CA PHE A 258 -14.69 9.46 -20.96
C PHE A 258 -14.21 8.04 -21.25
N ALA A 259 -14.63 7.47 -22.38
CA ALA A 259 -14.23 6.13 -22.78
C ALA A 259 -12.71 6.03 -22.96
N ASP A 260 -12.08 7.04 -23.55
CA ASP A 260 -10.61 7.10 -23.70
C ASP A 260 -9.91 7.18 -22.33
N CYS A 261 -10.32 8.11 -21.46
CA CYS A 261 -9.74 8.25 -20.12
C CYS A 261 -9.92 6.98 -19.26
N HIS A 262 -11.13 6.41 -19.23
CA HIS A 262 -11.45 5.23 -18.44
C HIS A 262 -10.71 3.98 -18.95
N SER A 263 -10.65 3.80 -20.27
CA SER A 263 -9.94 2.66 -20.86
C SER A 263 -8.42 2.77 -20.66
N SER A 264 -7.85 3.98 -20.72
CA SER A 264 -6.45 4.23 -20.41
C SER A 264 -6.08 3.85 -18.97
N ALA A 265 -6.90 4.24 -17.99
CA ALA A 265 -6.70 3.88 -16.58
C ALA A 265 -6.86 2.37 -16.30
N THR A 266 -7.74 1.70 -17.05
CA THR A 266 -8.05 0.27 -16.88
C THR A 266 -7.31 -0.64 -17.87
N ALA A 267 -6.38 -0.09 -18.66
CA ALA A 267 -5.62 -0.87 -19.63
C ALA A 267 -4.66 -1.87 -18.94
N CYS A 268 -4.66 -3.12 -19.40
CA CYS A 268 -3.72 -4.15 -18.93
C CYS A 268 -2.54 -4.25 -19.90
N ALA A 269 -1.32 -3.97 -19.45
CA ALA A 269 -0.12 -4.27 -20.22
C ALA A 269 0.10 -5.79 -20.29
N PRO A 270 0.61 -6.34 -21.42
CA PRO A 270 0.88 -7.77 -21.53
C PRO A 270 1.75 -8.30 -20.37
N GLY A 271 1.30 -9.40 -19.75
CA GLY A 271 2.00 -10.05 -18.62
C GLY A 271 1.88 -9.32 -17.27
N ARG A 272 1.15 -8.21 -17.18
CA ARG A 272 0.90 -7.47 -15.92
C ARG A 272 -0.58 -7.48 -15.56
N LEU A 273 -0.86 -7.53 -14.27
CA LEU A 273 -2.20 -7.28 -13.74
C LEU A 273 -2.38 -5.78 -13.53
N ASN A 274 -3.55 -5.27 -13.91
CA ASN A 274 -3.98 -3.92 -13.55
C ASN A 274 -5.01 -4.01 -12.40
N PRO A 275 -4.70 -3.50 -11.19
CA PRO A 275 -5.62 -3.52 -10.04
C PRO A 275 -6.97 -2.85 -10.32
N TYR A 276 -6.99 -1.74 -11.05
CA TYR A 276 -8.21 -1.03 -11.44
C TYR A 276 -9.13 -1.93 -12.26
N LYS A 277 -8.56 -2.61 -13.26
CA LYS A 277 -9.30 -3.47 -14.17
C LYS A 277 -9.81 -4.74 -13.49
N LEU A 278 -8.92 -5.46 -12.78
CA LEU A 278 -9.30 -6.70 -12.10
C LEU A 278 -10.35 -6.42 -11.02
N GLY A 279 -10.16 -5.38 -10.21
CA GLY A 279 -11.11 -4.98 -9.19
C GLY A 279 -12.45 -4.55 -9.77
N LEU A 280 -12.46 -3.74 -10.84
CA LEU A 280 -13.68 -3.33 -11.53
C LEU A 280 -14.52 -4.54 -11.98
N GLU A 281 -13.89 -5.52 -12.62
CA GLU A 281 -14.61 -6.71 -13.07
C GLU A 281 -15.06 -7.60 -11.90
N CYS A 282 -14.33 -7.63 -10.79
CA CYS A 282 -14.80 -8.30 -9.57
C CYS A 282 -16.13 -7.69 -9.09
N TRP A 283 -16.22 -6.37 -8.97
CA TRP A 283 -17.45 -5.69 -8.53
C TRP A 283 -18.61 -5.85 -9.52
N ARG A 284 -18.34 -5.80 -10.83
CA ARG A 284 -19.33 -6.10 -11.86
C ARG A 284 -19.81 -7.54 -11.79
N SER A 285 -18.92 -8.50 -11.54
CA SER A 285 -19.28 -9.91 -11.36
C SER A 285 -20.16 -10.10 -10.13
N ALA A 286 -19.78 -9.51 -8.99
CA ALA A 286 -20.58 -9.56 -7.77
C ALA A 286 -21.99 -9.00 -7.98
N GLU A 287 -22.12 -7.89 -8.73
CA GLU A 287 -23.42 -7.31 -9.06
C GLU A 287 -24.26 -8.23 -9.96
N ARG A 288 -23.66 -8.81 -11.00
CA ARG A 288 -24.36 -9.77 -11.89
C ARG A 288 -24.87 -10.99 -11.14
N ARG A 289 -24.13 -11.43 -10.11
CA ARG A 289 -24.51 -12.53 -9.22
C ARG A 289 -25.54 -12.12 -8.15
N GLY A 290 -25.94 -10.85 -8.09
CA GLY A 290 -26.91 -10.34 -7.12
C GLY A 290 -26.38 -10.32 -5.68
N LEU A 291 -25.06 -10.23 -5.49
CA LEU A 291 -24.44 -10.15 -4.16
C LEU A 291 -24.58 -8.76 -3.55
N ASP A 292 -24.57 -8.68 -2.22
CA ASP A 292 -24.54 -7.40 -1.50
C ASP A 292 -23.13 -6.78 -1.60
N LEU A 293 -22.99 -5.83 -2.53
CA LEU A 293 -21.74 -5.13 -2.80
C LEU A 293 -21.21 -4.38 -1.57
N PHE A 294 -22.10 -3.76 -0.78
CA PHE A 294 -21.71 -2.97 0.39
C PHE A 294 -21.24 -3.85 1.55
N ALA A 295 -21.83 -5.04 1.70
CA ALA A 295 -21.37 -6.06 2.63
C ALA A 295 -19.99 -6.60 2.24
N LEU A 296 -19.78 -6.91 0.95
CA LEU A 296 -18.49 -7.35 0.43
C LEU A 296 -17.40 -6.30 0.66
N ARG A 297 -17.68 -5.03 0.30
CA ARG A 297 -16.79 -3.87 0.53
C ARG A 297 -16.39 -3.75 2.00
N ARG A 298 -17.30 -4.00 2.93
CA ARG A 298 -17.03 -3.89 4.37
C ARG A 298 -16.03 -4.93 4.85
N ALA A 299 -16.12 -6.16 4.35
CA ALA A 299 -15.46 -7.32 4.95
C ALA A 299 -14.10 -7.67 4.33
N HIS A 300 -13.94 -7.48 3.02
CA HIS A 300 -12.85 -8.10 2.28
C HIS A 300 -11.60 -7.24 2.14
N ASN A 301 -10.44 -7.92 2.09
CA ASN A 301 -9.20 -7.44 1.47
C ASN A 301 -9.04 -8.05 0.06
N ASP A 302 -7.93 -7.78 -0.61
CA ASP A 302 -7.69 -8.30 -1.96
C ASP A 302 -7.79 -9.83 -2.02
N VAL A 303 -7.04 -10.54 -1.16
CA VAL A 303 -7.01 -12.01 -1.16
C VAL A 303 -8.42 -12.59 -0.97
N THR A 304 -9.15 -12.14 0.05
CA THR A 304 -10.46 -12.71 0.37
C THR A 304 -11.55 -12.29 -0.64
N LEU A 305 -11.46 -11.10 -1.24
CA LEU A 305 -12.38 -10.66 -2.29
C LEU A 305 -12.20 -11.52 -3.54
N LEU A 306 -10.95 -11.67 -3.99
CA LEU A 306 -10.63 -12.48 -5.16
C LEU A 306 -10.95 -13.95 -4.94
N ASP A 307 -10.71 -14.47 -3.73
CA ASP A 307 -11.10 -15.83 -3.39
C ASP A 307 -12.62 -16.03 -3.44
N THR A 308 -13.39 -15.01 -3.09
CA THR A 308 -14.86 -15.07 -3.13
C THR A 308 -15.42 -14.95 -4.55
N LEU A 309 -14.80 -14.13 -5.41
CA LEU A 309 -15.39 -13.71 -6.69
C LEU A 309 -14.76 -14.35 -7.93
N ILE A 310 -13.50 -14.77 -7.85
CA ILE A 310 -12.84 -15.47 -8.97
C ILE A 310 -13.20 -16.95 -8.92
N ASP A 311 -13.96 -17.37 -9.93
CA ASP A 311 -14.31 -18.75 -10.26
C ASP A 311 -14.11 -18.99 -11.77
N GLU A 312 -14.48 -20.18 -12.23
CA GLU A 312 -14.38 -20.57 -13.64
C GLU A 312 -15.16 -19.61 -14.54
N GLU A 313 -16.41 -19.26 -14.19
CA GLU A 313 -17.23 -18.32 -14.98
C GLU A 313 -16.58 -16.94 -15.07
N PHE A 314 -16.02 -16.43 -13.97
CA PHE A 314 -15.29 -15.17 -13.97
C PHE A 314 -14.10 -15.21 -14.93
N LEU A 315 -13.30 -16.27 -14.86
CA LEU A 315 -12.10 -16.40 -15.68
C LEU A 315 -12.49 -16.56 -17.15
N GLU A 316 -13.45 -17.41 -17.50
CA GLU A 316 -13.92 -17.54 -18.88
C GLU A 316 -14.36 -16.20 -19.50
N ARG A 317 -15.05 -15.36 -18.72
CA ARG A 317 -15.58 -14.09 -19.19
C ARG A 317 -14.54 -12.97 -19.24
N GLU A 318 -13.77 -12.81 -18.17
CA GLU A 318 -13.00 -11.57 -17.93
C GLU A 318 -11.51 -11.73 -18.22
N LEU A 319 -11.00 -12.96 -18.36
CA LEU A 319 -9.57 -13.27 -18.50
C LEU A 319 -8.87 -12.44 -19.57
N ALA A 320 -9.45 -12.36 -20.76
CA ALA A 320 -8.87 -11.59 -21.87
C ALA A 320 -8.69 -10.11 -21.50
N SER A 321 -9.63 -9.55 -20.74
CA SER A 321 -9.63 -8.14 -20.36
C SER A 321 -8.75 -7.83 -19.14
N CYS A 322 -8.50 -8.82 -18.27
CA CYS A 322 -7.73 -8.68 -17.03
C CYS A 322 -6.26 -9.13 -17.14
N GLY A 323 -5.71 -9.19 -18.35
CA GLY A 323 -4.32 -9.58 -18.58
C GLY A 323 -4.13 -11.10 -18.67
N GLY A 324 -4.93 -11.76 -19.52
CA GLY A 324 -5.16 -13.20 -19.55
C GLY A 324 -3.96 -14.11 -19.37
N ALA A 325 -2.87 -13.86 -20.09
CA ALA A 325 -1.64 -14.67 -20.00
C ALA A 325 -1.00 -14.69 -18.59
N ARG A 326 -1.29 -13.68 -17.75
CA ARG A 326 -0.80 -13.62 -16.36
C ARG A 326 -1.68 -14.42 -15.40
N LEU A 327 -3.00 -14.37 -15.59
CA LEU A 327 -3.97 -15.06 -14.74
C LEU A 327 -4.04 -16.56 -15.07
N LEU A 328 -4.02 -16.91 -16.35
CA LEU A 328 -3.96 -18.28 -16.85
C LEU A 328 -2.84 -18.37 -17.89
N PRO A 329 -1.64 -18.81 -17.48
CA PRO A 329 -0.55 -19.09 -18.42
C PRO A 329 -0.97 -20.19 -19.41
N GLU A 330 -0.40 -20.14 -20.63
CA GLU A 330 -0.58 -21.21 -21.60
C GLU A 330 -0.05 -22.54 -21.04
N GLN A 331 -0.85 -23.59 -21.18
CA GLN A 331 -0.53 -24.95 -20.72
C GLN A 331 -1.04 -25.98 -21.72
N GLU A 332 -0.42 -27.16 -21.75
CA GLU A 332 -0.92 -28.29 -22.53
C GLU A 332 -2.13 -28.92 -21.83
N GLY A 333 -3.28 -28.97 -22.51
CA GLY A 333 -4.53 -29.53 -21.98
C GLY A 333 -5.56 -28.46 -21.58
N PRO A 334 -6.66 -28.87 -20.91
CA PRO A 334 -7.69 -27.93 -20.46
C PRO A 334 -7.14 -26.98 -19.38
N PRO A 335 -7.64 -25.73 -19.30
CA PRO A 335 -7.17 -24.75 -18.33
C PRO A 335 -7.47 -25.17 -16.88
N ASP A 336 -6.44 -25.20 -16.03
CA ASP A 336 -6.57 -25.36 -14.58
C ASP A 336 -6.85 -24.02 -13.89
N TYR A 337 -8.13 -23.68 -13.79
CA TYR A 337 -8.61 -22.47 -13.12
C TYR A 337 -8.30 -22.45 -11.61
N ALA A 338 -8.29 -23.62 -10.96
CA ALA A 338 -8.05 -23.72 -9.53
C ALA A 338 -6.58 -23.40 -9.20
N ALA A 339 -5.64 -23.95 -9.97
CA ALA A 339 -4.22 -23.66 -9.82
C ALA A 339 -3.90 -22.19 -10.14
N ALA A 340 -4.51 -21.63 -11.20
CA ALA A 340 -4.39 -20.22 -11.55
C ALA A 340 -4.82 -19.28 -10.41
N LYS A 341 -6.00 -19.54 -9.84
CA LYS A 341 -6.51 -18.80 -8.69
C LYS A 341 -5.59 -18.94 -7.47
N ALA A 342 -5.20 -20.17 -7.12
CA ALA A 342 -4.34 -20.42 -5.97
C ALA A 342 -3.02 -19.65 -6.07
N LYS A 343 -2.39 -19.65 -7.26
CA LYS A 343 -1.17 -18.89 -7.52
C LYS A 343 -1.39 -17.38 -7.37
N LEU A 344 -2.47 -16.83 -7.91
CA LEU A 344 -2.80 -15.41 -7.77
C LEU A 344 -2.96 -15.00 -6.30
N LEU A 345 -3.72 -15.78 -5.53
CA LEU A 345 -3.95 -15.53 -4.11
C LEU A 345 -2.65 -15.62 -3.29
N GLN A 346 -1.78 -16.57 -3.63
CA GLN A 346 -0.46 -16.73 -3.03
C GLN A 346 0.42 -15.50 -3.27
N GLU A 347 0.46 -14.99 -4.51
CA GLU A 347 1.24 -13.79 -4.86
C GLU A 347 0.75 -12.51 -4.16
N LEU A 348 -0.56 -12.42 -3.89
CA LEU A 348 -1.16 -11.27 -3.19
C LEU A 348 -1.18 -11.44 -1.68
N SER A 349 -0.84 -12.64 -1.18
CA SER A 349 -0.76 -12.90 0.25
C SER A 349 0.22 -11.93 0.92
N TRP A 350 -0.11 -11.53 2.15
CA TRP A 350 0.66 -10.55 2.91
C TRP A 350 0.88 -9.20 2.18
N GLY A 351 -0.07 -8.82 1.31
CA GLY A 351 0.02 -7.58 0.52
C GLY A 351 1.11 -7.62 -0.56
N GLY A 352 1.49 -8.83 -0.99
CA GLY A 352 2.57 -9.05 -1.95
C GLY A 352 3.97 -8.99 -1.35
N LEU A 353 4.11 -8.81 -0.04
CA LEU A 353 5.39 -8.79 0.65
C LEU A 353 5.80 -10.19 1.14
N PRO A 354 7.10 -10.48 1.26
CA PRO A 354 7.56 -11.72 1.90
C PRO A 354 7.20 -11.78 3.39
N GLN A 355 6.85 -12.97 3.87
CA GLN A 355 6.49 -13.21 5.27
C GLN A 355 7.73 -13.53 6.09
N ILE A 356 8.35 -12.50 6.69
CA ILE A 356 9.56 -12.66 7.51
C ILE A 356 9.19 -12.50 8.99
N GLY A 357 9.33 -13.57 9.76
CA GLY A 357 9.06 -13.57 11.20
C GLY A 357 10.33 -13.66 12.04
N LEU A 358 10.40 -12.91 13.13
CA LEU A 358 11.39 -13.09 14.19
C LEU A 358 10.92 -14.20 15.13
N VAL A 359 11.69 -15.27 15.25
CA VAL A 359 11.28 -16.49 15.96
C VAL A 359 12.04 -16.72 17.27
N ALA A 360 13.25 -16.20 17.40
CA ALA A 360 14.06 -16.32 18.60
C ALA A 360 15.08 -15.18 18.68
N VAL A 361 15.49 -14.87 19.90
CA VAL A 361 16.63 -14.00 20.20
C VAL A 361 17.51 -14.68 21.24
N ASP A 362 18.80 -14.80 20.97
CA ASP A 362 19.76 -15.28 21.96
C ASP A 362 20.25 -14.13 22.85
N GLU A 363 19.62 -13.94 24.00
CA GLU A 363 20.02 -12.89 24.95
C GLU A 363 21.19 -13.29 25.87
N ALA A 364 21.58 -14.57 25.88
CA ALA A 364 22.66 -15.06 26.73
C ALA A 364 24.04 -15.01 26.05
N GLY A 365 24.07 -15.08 24.71
CA GLY A 365 25.26 -14.99 23.88
C GLY A 365 25.46 -13.61 23.23
N GLU A 366 25.72 -13.60 21.92
CA GLU A 366 26.08 -12.40 21.14
C GLU A 366 24.89 -11.51 20.75
N ARG A 367 23.72 -11.69 21.40
CA ARG A 367 22.46 -11.04 21.00
C ARG A 367 22.12 -11.37 19.54
N GLU A 368 21.93 -12.65 19.22
CA GLU A 368 21.61 -13.04 17.84
C GLU A 368 20.11 -13.00 17.57
N LEU A 369 19.68 -12.36 16.48
CA LEU A 369 18.29 -12.47 15.99
C LEU A 369 18.17 -13.66 15.05
N GLN A 370 17.15 -14.50 15.26
CA GLN A 370 16.79 -15.59 14.35
C GLN A 370 15.48 -15.26 13.65
N LEU A 371 15.54 -15.02 12.34
CA LEU A 371 14.39 -14.80 11.47
C LEU A 371 14.15 -16.01 10.56
N VAL A 372 12.89 -16.20 10.22
CA VAL A 372 12.43 -17.23 9.30
C VAL A 372 11.57 -16.58 8.23
N HIS A 373 11.93 -16.80 6.97
CA HIS A 373 11.06 -16.56 5.84
C HIS A 373 10.07 -17.73 5.75
N ARG A 374 8.78 -17.45 5.97
CA ARG A 374 7.70 -18.39 5.66
C ARG A 374 7.51 -18.39 4.14
N HIS A 375 8.10 -19.38 3.48
CA HIS A 375 8.20 -19.44 2.03
C HIS A 375 6.84 -19.82 1.44
N ASP A 376 6.32 -18.95 0.59
CA ASP A 376 5.04 -19.14 -0.09
C ASP A 376 5.25 -19.42 -1.58
N GLY A 377 6.29 -20.18 -1.92
CA GLY A 377 6.65 -20.47 -3.31
C GLY A 377 7.42 -19.35 -4.02
N ARG A 378 7.58 -18.18 -3.38
CA ARG A 378 8.33 -17.04 -3.93
C ARG A 378 9.69 -16.92 -3.26
N ASP A 379 10.74 -16.91 -4.06
CA ASP A 379 12.08 -16.68 -3.57
C ASP A 379 12.32 -15.20 -3.25
N LEU A 380 13.17 -14.95 -2.25
CA LEU A 380 13.61 -13.60 -1.93
C LEU A 380 14.57 -13.09 -3.00
N GLN A 381 14.47 -11.80 -3.34
CA GLN A 381 15.52 -11.11 -4.09
C GLN A 381 16.74 -10.96 -3.20
N LEU A 382 17.70 -11.90 -3.29
CA LEU A 382 18.82 -11.98 -2.36
C LEU A 382 19.65 -10.70 -2.25
N ALA A 383 19.82 -9.95 -3.35
CA ALA A 383 20.54 -8.67 -3.33
C ALA A 383 19.86 -7.67 -2.38
N GLN A 384 18.54 -7.53 -2.48
CA GLN A 384 17.77 -6.65 -1.60
C GLN A 384 17.70 -7.20 -0.17
N ALA A 385 17.47 -8.51 -0.02
CA ALA A 385 17.41 -9.16 1.29
C ALA A 385 18.71 -8.97 2.08
N ARG A 386 19.88 -9.02 1.41
CA ARG A 386 21.19 -8.76 2.04
C ARG A 386 21.28 -7.35 2.62
N GLU A 387 20.88 -6.32 1.86
CA GLU A 387 20.93 -4.94 2.34
C GLU A 387 19.93 -4.69 3.48
N THR A 388 18.71 -5.26 3.40
CA THR A 388 17.74 -5.25 4.50
C THR A 388 18.29 -5.91 5.76
N LEU A 389 18.98 -7.05 5.65
CA LEU A 389 19.57 -7.75 6.80
C LEU A 389 20.75 -6.99 7.41
N LYS A 390 21.60 -6.32 6.60
CA LYS A 390 22.66 -5.43 7.12
C LYS A 390 22.06 -4.28 7.91
N ALA A 391 21.03 -3.63 7.38
CA ALA A 391 20.32 -2.57 8.07
C ALA A 391 19.72 -3.06 9.39
N LEU A 392 19.09 -4.25 9.39
CA LEU A 392 18.55 -4.87 10.60
C LEU A 392 19.63 -5.18 11.64
N ALA A 393 20.77 -5.74 11.22
CA ALA A 393 21.91 -6.01 12.10
C ALA A 393 22.49 -4.73 12.70
N ALA A 394 22.59 -3.66 11.90
CA ALA A 394 23.05 -2.35 12.36
C ALA A 394 22.09 -1.69 13.36
N LEU A 395 20.78 -1.86 13.20
CA LEU A 395 19.76 -1.37 14.14
C LEU A 395 19.75 -2.19 15.45
N TRP A 396 19.98 -3.50 15.36
CA TRP A 396 19.96 -4.39 16.51
C TRP A 396 21.26 -4.34 17.33
N GLY A 397 22.40 -4.13 16.68
CA GLY A 397 23.72 -4.12 17.31
C GLY A 397 24.31 -5.53 17.52
N GLY A 398 23.81 -6.54 16.81
CA GLY A 398 24.27 -7.93 16.89
C GLY A 398 23.99 -8.72 15.60
N PRO A 399 24.45 -9.98 15.51
CA PRO A 399 24.26 -10.81 14.32
C PRO A 399 22.79 -11.11 14.03
N VAL A 400 22.45 -11.20 12.75
CA VAL A 400 21.09 -11.48 12.27
C VAL A 400 21.12 -12.68 11.34
N HIS A 401 20.31 -13.69 11.65
CA HIS A 401 20.21 -14.90 10.87
C HIS A 401 18.84 -14.96 10.18
N LEU A 402 18.81 -15.23 8.88
CA LEU A 402 17.58 -15.49 8.15
C LEU A 402 17.63 -16.87 7.52
N LEU A 403 16.68 -17.72 7.89
CA LEU A 403 16.38 -18.96 7.17
C LEU A 403 15.43 -18.65 6.01
N THR A 404 15.78 -19.11 4.81
CA THR A 404 14.92 -19.00 3.61
C THR A 404 15.15 -20.19 2.68
N ILE A 405 14.24 -20.37 1.73
CA ILE A 405 14.43 -21.27 0.59
C ILE A 405 14.72 -20.41 -0.64
N GLU A 406 15.62 -20.88 -1.49
CA GLU A 406 15.95 -20.29 -2.79
C GLU A 406 16.18 -21.42 -3.79
N ASN A 407 15.48 -21.41 -4.93
CA ASN A 407 15.55 -22.44 -5.97
C ASN A 407 15.40 -23.87 -5.40
N GLY A 408 14.52 -24.03 -4.41
CA GLY A 408 14.29 -25.31 -3.71
C GLY A 408 15.40 -25.73 -2.75
N GLN A 409 16.45 -24.93 -2.55
CA GLN A 409 17.53 -25.19 -1.62
C GLN A 409 17.37 -24.36 -0.34
N GLY A 410 17.56 -25.00 0.82
CA GLY A 410 17.55 -24.30 2.10
C GLY A 410 18.81 -23.45 2.28
N ARG A 411 18.62 -22.16 2.58
CA ARG A 411 19.67 -21.16 2.79
C ARG A 411 19.57 -20.56 4.19
N ARG A 412 20.72 -20.28 4.80
CA ARG A 412 20.88 -19.41 5.96
C ARG A 412 21.72 -18.21 5.59
N LEU A 413 21.13 -17.03 5.62
CA LEU A 413 21.87 -15.77 5.54
C LEU A 413 22.29 -15.39 6.95
N VAL A 414 23.58 -15.11 7.14
CA VAL A 414 24.16 -14.62 8.40
C VAL A 414 24.69 -13.23 8.11
N ALA A 415 24.06 -12.22 8.70
CA ALA A 415 24.35 -10.82 8.47
C ALA A 415 24.95 -10.17 9.71
N SER A 416 25.99 -9.38 9.49
CA SER A 416 26.46 -8.33 10.39
C SER A 416 26.14 -6.96 9.76
N ALA A 417 26.53 -5.87 10.40
CA ALA A 417 26.35 -4.52 9.83
C ALA A 417 27.08 -4.32 8.49
N ASP A 418 28.17 -5.06 8.25
CA ASP A 418 29.07 -4.84 7.11
C ASP A 418 28.99 -5.94 6.05
N GLU A 419 28.77 -7.20 6.47
CA GLU A 419 28.80 -8.36 5.58
C GLU A 419 27.58 -9.27 5.73
N VAL A 420 27.26 -9.98 4.65
CA VAL A 420 26.26 -11.07 4.68
C VAL A 420 26.86 -12.31 4.05
N ARG A 421 26.92 -13.38 4.82
CA ARG A 421 27.36 -14.70 4.37
C ARG A 421 26.14 -15.59 4.11
N THR A 422 26.22 -16.44 3.10
CA THR A 422 25.17 -17.40 2.79
C THR A 422 25.70 -18.81 2.99
N LEU A 423 24.99 -19.59 3.78
CA LEU A 423 25.29 -20.98 4.07
C LEU A 423 24.14 -21.84 3.57
N GLU A 424 24.44 -23.02 3.06
CA GLU A 424 23.42 -24.03 2.79
C GLU A 424 23.04 -24.73 4.09
N THR A 425 21.74 -24.93 4.33
CA THR A 425 21.27 -25.66 5.50
C THR A 425 19.97 -26.41 5.21
N ARG A 426 19.88 -27.64 5.71
CA ARG A 426 18.64 -28.43 5.65
C ARG A 426 17.59 -27.95 6.67
N GLU A 427 18.00 -27.23 7.71
CA GLU A 427 17.09 -26.67 8.71
C GLU A 427 16.07 -25.72 8.06
N ALA A 428 16.51 -24.91 7.09
CA ALA A 428 15.63 -23.98 6.38
C ALA A 428 14.49 -24.70 5.64
N LEU A 429 14.74 -25.89 5.07
CA LEU A 429 13.69 -26.66 4.39
C LEU A 429 12.58 -27.13 5.34
N GLN A 430 12.89 -27.31 6.63
CA GLN A 430 11.92 -27.74 7.63
C GLN A 430 11.18 -26.57 8.27
N ARG A 431 11.86 -25.43 8.43
CA ARG A 431 11.33 -24.27 9.17
C ARG A 431 10.65 -23.22 8.30
N CYS A 432 11.00 -23.17 7.02
CA CYS A 432 10.44 -22.20 6.06
C CYS A 432 9.19 -22.72 5.33
N ALA A 433 8.98 -24.04 5.32
CA ALA A 433 7.88 -24.70 4.61
C ALA A 433 6.51 -24.55 5.31
#